data_AF-A0A251XDP0-F1
#
_entry.id   AF-A0A251XDP0-F1
#
_cell.length_a   1.000
_cell.length_b   1.000
_cell.length_c   1.000
_cell.angle_alpha   90.00
_cell.angle_beta   90.00
_cell.angle_gamma   90.00
#
_symmetry.space_group_name_H-M   'P 1'
#
loop_
_entity.id
_entity.type
_entity.pdbx_description
1 polymer ?
#
loop_
_entity_poly.entity_id
_entity_poly.type
_entity_poly.pdbx_seq_one_letter_code
_entity_poly.pdbx_strand_id
1 'polypeptide(L)'
;MTAGTAATGARAESYADVVRRLASAQKKAARGAPAYSIRVNRPAGRLLAAWAYRQGLTPNQVTAISAAFTFTGIALIALVQPAAWLGIAVWLLLAVGYAFDSADGQVARLRGGGSLSGEWLDHVVDCIKISSLHLAVLVSMFRWPATDSDAWLLVPVVYAIVAAASFFAMILNDQLKRVHQVSGATAPDAGRSTLLRSLLVIPTDYGFLCIVFALLGAPSCSSRSTR
;
A
#
# COMPACT_ATOMS: atom_id res chain seq x y z
N MET A 1 7.25 -29.24 16.93
CA MET A 1 6.49 -30.21 16.08
C MET A 1 5.22 -29.62 15.43
N THR A 2 5.03 -28.29 15.38
CA THR A 2 3.75 -27.67 14.93
C THR A 2 3.70 -27.18 13.48
N ALA A 3 4.83 -27.15 12.76
CA ALA A 3 4.85 -26.69 11.35
C ALA A 3 4.29 -27.74 10.36
N GLY A 4 4.31 -29.03 10.73
CA GLY A 4 3.96 -30.14 9.85
C GLY A 4 2.46 -30.25 9.54
N THR A 5 1.58 -29.95 10.50
CA THR A 5 0.11 -30.11 10.36
C THR A 5 -0.54 -29.01 9.51
N ALA A 6 -0.02 -27.77 9.56
CA ALA A 6 -0.53 -26.66 8.75
C ALA A 6 -0.23 -26.84 7.24
N ALA A 7 0.91 -27.45 6.90
CA ALA A 7 1.32 -27.69 5.52
C ALA A 7 0.46 -28.78 4.84
N THR A 8 0.02 -29.81 5.59
CA THR A 8 -0.82 -30.90 5.08
C THR A 8 -2.25 -30.45 4.79
N GLY A 9 -2.81 -29.55 5.61
CA GLY A 9 -4.15 -29.00 5.41
C GLY A 9 -4.26 -28.09 4.18
N ALA A 10 -3.24 -27.27 3.91
CA ALA A 10 -3.25 -26.32 2.78
C ALA A 10 -3.22 -27.00 1.40
N ARG A 11 -2.71 -28.23 1.30
CA ARG A 11 -2.63 -29.00 0.04
C ARG A 11 -3.92 -29.76 -0.28
N ALA A 12 -4.75 -30.02 0.73
CA ALA A 12 -6.03 -30.72 0.60
C ALA A 12 -7.21 -29.77 0.27
N GLU A 13 -7.12 -28.50 0.69
CA GLU A 13 -8.14 -27.49 0.43
C GLU A 13 -8.09 -26.97 -1.01
N SER A 14 -9.24 -26.87 -1.68
CA SER A 14 -9.29 -26.30 -3.03
C SER A 14 -9.09 -24.78 -2.99
N TYR A 15 -8.56 -24.19 -4.07
CA TYR A 15 -8.38 -22.73 -4.15
C TYR A 15 -9.67 -21.95 -3.88
N ALA A 16 -10.80 -22.44 -4.42
CA ALA A 16 -12.10 -21.82 -4.22
C ALA A 16 -12.55 -21.85 -2.75
N ASP A 17 -12.22 -22.91 -2.01
CA ASP A 17 -12.52 -23.01 -0.58
C ASP A 17 -11.72 -22.01 0.24
N VAL A 18 -10.43 -21.88 -0.04
CA VAL A 18 -9.57 -20.90 0.64
C VAL A 18 -10.06 -19.47 0.39
N VAL A 19 -10.45 -19.15 -0.85
CA VAL A 19 -11.03 -17.83 -1.18
C VAL A 19 -12.34 -17.59 -0.45
N ARG A 20 -13.24 -18.59 -0.38
CA ARG A 20 -14.51 -18.48 0.36
C ARG A 20 -14.28 -18.25 1.85
N ARG A 21 -13.35 -19.00 2.45
CA ARG A 21 -12.97 -18.84 3.86
C ARG A 21 -12.39 -17.46 4.17
N LEU A 22 -11.54 -16.95 3.28
CA LEU A 22 -11.02 -15.59 3.39
C LEU A 22 -12.12 -14.53 3.25
N ALA A 23 -13.08 -14.74 2.35
CA ALA A 23 -14.20 -13.83 2.15
C ALA A 23 -15.09 -13.74 3.40
N SER A 24 -15.36 -14.87 4.07
CA SER A 24 -16.16 -14.90 5.30
C SER A 24 -15.41 -14.33 6.52
N ALA A 25 -14.07 -14.35 6.52
CA ALA A 25 -13.24 -13.88 7.64
C ALA A 25 -12.81 -12.40 7.55
N GLN A 26 -13.24 -11.66 6.53
CA GLN A 26 -12.85 -10.26 6.37
C GLN A 26 -13.45 -9.35 7.45
N LYS A 27 -12.59 -8.62 8.17
CA LYS A 27 -13.03 -7.56 9.08
C LYS A 27 -13.81 -6.50 8.30
N LYS A 28 -14.92 -6.03 8.88
CA LYS A 28 -15.63 -4.83 8.39
C LYS A 28 -14.61 -3.70 8.21
N ALA A 29 -14.67 -3.01 7.07
CA ALA A 29 -13.75 -1.92 6.80
C ALA A 29 -13.82 -0.87 7.92
N ALA A 30 -12.66 -0.44 8.42
CA ALA A 30 -12.60 0.67 9.37
C ALA A 30 -13.22 1.91 8.73
N ARG A 31 -13.96 2.72 9.51
CA ARG A 31 -14.53 3.98 9.03
C ARG A 31 -13.40 4.88 8.53
N GLY A 32 -13.48 5.33 7.28
CA GLY A 32 -12.46 6.17 6.63
C GLY A 32 -11.35 5.40 5.91
N ALA A 33 -11.42 4.07 5.81
CA ALA A 33 -10.47 3.32 4.99
C ALA A 33 -10.57 3.73 3.50
N PRO A 34 -9.44 3.80 2.78
CA PRO A 34 -9.43 4.32 1.42
C PRO A 34 -10.31 3.47 0.49
N ALA A 35 -11.07 4.14 -0.39
CA ALA A 35 -12.07 3.50 -1.23
C ALA A 35 -11.48 2.43 -2.16
N TYR A 36 -10.29 2.71 -2.70
CA TYR A 36 -9.56 1.77 -3.55
C TYR A 36 -9.12 0.53 -2.77
N SER A 37 -8.59 0.72 -1.55
CA SER A 37 -8.19 -0.38 -0.67
C SER A 37 -9.35 -1.37 -0.44
N ILE A 38 -10.54 -0.84 -0.15
CA ILE A 38 -11.73 -1.67 0.13
C ILE A 38 -12.22 -2.41 -1.11
N ARG A 39 -12.37 -1.69 -2.24
CA ARG A 39 -13.11 -2.20 -3.40
C ARG A 39 -12.24 -2.96 -4.40
N VAL A 40 -10.95 -2.65 -4.47
CA VAL A 40 -10.03 -3.23 -5.47
C VAL A 40 -8.98 -4.07 -4.78
N ASN A 41 -8.25 -3.46 -3.84
CA ASN A 41 -7.05 -4.10 -3.30
C ASN A 41 -7.36 -5.29 -2.39
N ARG A 42 -8.37 -5.19 -1.53
CA ARG A 42 -8.78 -6.30 -0.66
C ARG A 42 -9.26 -7.53 -1.45
N PRO A 43 -10.12 -7.40 -2.48
CA PRO A 43 -10.46 -8.52 -3.37
C PRO A 43 -9.25 -9.10 -4.10
N ALA A 44 -8.39 -8.26 -4.68
CA ALA A 44 -7.19 -8.72 -5.37
C ALA A 44 -6.22 -9.46 -4.43
N GLY A 45 -5.92 -8.87 -3.28
CA GLY A 45 -5.08 -9.47 -2.25
C GLY A 45 -5.66 -10.76 -1.68
N ARG A 46 -6.98 -10.95 -1.70
CA ARG A 46 -7.61 -12.23 -1.31
C ARG A 46 -7.29 -13.36 -2.28
N LEU A 47 -7.33 -13.07 -3.58
CA LEU A 47 -6.98 -14.05 -4.61
C LEU A 47 -5.50 -14.43 -4.50
N LEU A 48 -4.63 -13.45 -4.28
CA LEU A 48 -3.20 -13.66 -4.07
C LEU A 48 -2.90 -14.38 -2.75
N ALA A 49 -3.62 -14.08 -1.67
CA ALA A 49 -3.46 -14.75 -0.39
C ALA A 49 -3.84 -16.24 -0.47
N ALA A 50 -4.92 -16.57 -1.18
CA ALA A 50 -5.30 -17.96 -1.41
C ALA A 50 -4.22 -18.71 -2.22
N TRP A 51 -3.64 -18.07 -3.22
CA TRP A 51 -2.52 -18.62 -3.98
C TRP A 51 -1.29 -18.83 -3.08
N ALA A 52 -0.86 -17.79 -2.37
CA ALA A 52 0.32 -17.82 -1.51
C ALA A 52 0.20 -18.87 -0.38
N TYR A 53 -0.99 -18.98 0.21
CA TYR A 53 -1.29 -20.00 1.22
C TYR A 53 -1.12 -21.42 0.67
N ARG A 54 -1.66 -21.70 -0.53
CA ARG A 54 -1.51 -23.02 -1.19
C ARG A 54 -0.06 -23.31 -1.60
N GLN A 55 0.70 -22.29 -1.97
CA GLN A 55 2.13 -22.41 -2.25
C GLN A 55 2.99 -22.58 -1.00
N GLY A 56 2.40 -22.57 0.20
CA GLY A 56 3.13 -22.75 1.45
C GLY A 56 3.94 -21.51 1.86
N LEU A 57 3.72 -20.35 1.24
CA LEU A 57 4.43 -19.11 1.58
C LEU A 57 4.06 -18.59 2.97
N THR A 58 5.05 -18.10 3.71
CA THR A 58 4.87 -17.41 4.99
C THR A 58 4.44 -15.96 4.77
N PRO A 59 3.80 -15.29 5.74
CA PRO A 59 3.43 -13.88 5.61
C PRO A 59 4.63 -13.00 5.25
N ASN A 60 5.77 -13.19 5.92
CA ASN A 60 7.00 -12.43 5.65
C ASN A 60 7.53 -12.63 4.22
N GLN A 61 7.38 -13.82 3.63
CA GLN A 61 7.74 -14.06 2.23
C GLN A 61 6.81 -13.29 1.28
N VAL A 62 5.53 -13.20 1.61
CA VAL A 62 4.55 -12.42 0.85
C VAL A 62 4.84 -10.92 0.96
N THR A 63 5.19 -10.43 2.15
CA THR A 63 5.66 -9.06 2.37
C THR A 63 6.93 -8.77 1.58
N ALA A 64 7.88 -9.71 1.52
CA ALA A 64 9.11 -9.55 0.72
C ALA A 64 8.81 -9.45 -0.79
N ILE A 65 7.85 -10.22 -1.31
CA ILE A 65 7.37 -10.09 -2.70
C ILE A 65 6.75 -8.72 -2.92
N SER A 66 5.85 -8.27 -2.03
CA SER A 66 5.26 -6.92 -2.06
C SER A 66 6.33 -5.83 -2.14
N ALA A 67 7.33 -5.91 -1.25
CA ALA A 67 8.44 -4.98 -1.19
C ALA A 67 9.26 -5.00 -2.49
N ALA A 68 9.57 -6.18 -3.04
CA ALA A 68 10.33 -6.29 -4.28
C ALA A 68 9.64 -5.57 -5.46
N PHE A 69 8.34 -5.80 -5.66
CA PHE A 69 7.55 -5.10 -6.69
C PHE A 69 7.53 -3.59 -6.44
N THR A 70 7.26 -3.18 -5.21
CA THR A 70 7.13 -1.77 -4.84
C THR A 70 8.44 -1.01 -5.02
N PHE A 71 9.54 -1.52 -4.45
CA PHE A 71 10.84 -0.87 -4.54
C PHE A 71 11.43 -0.91 -5.95
N THR A 72 11.09 -1.92 -6.76
CA THR A 72 11.40 -1.89 -8.20
C THR A 72 10.71 -0.72 -8.89
N GLY A 73 9.41 -0.51 -8.64
CA GLY A 73 8.68 0.65 -9.16
C GLY A 73 9.28 1.98 -8.71
N ILE A 74 9.62 2.11 -7.43
CA ILE A 74 10.27 3.30 -6.87
C ILE A 74 11.65 3.56 -7.51
N ALA A 75 12.46 2.52 -7.69
CA ALA A 75 13.75 2.63 -8.36
C ALA A 75 13.59 3.07 -9.82
N LEU A 76 12.61 2.52 -10.53
CA LEU A 76 12.30 2.93 -11.91
C LEU A 76 11.92 4.41 -12.01
N ILE A 77 11.11 4.93 -11.08
CA ILE A 77 10.77 6.37 -11.03
C ILE A 77 12.04 7.23 -10.89
N ALA A 78 12.95 6.84 -10.01
CA ALA A 78 14.15 7.62 -9.71
C ALA A 78 15.23 7.54 -10.80
N LEU A 79 15.33 6.40 -11.49
CA LEU A 79 16.48 6.07 -12.33
C LEU A 79 16.21 6.11 -13.84
N VAL A 80 14.95 6.03 -14.27
CA VAL A 80 14.58 5.98 -15.69
C VAL A 80 13.91 7.28 -16.11
N GLN A 81 14.29 7.79 -17.29
CA GLN A 81 13.70 8.99 -17.86
C GLN A 81 12.17 8.80 -18.05
N PRO A 82 11.35 9.77 -17.61
CA PRO A 82 9.89 9.69 -17.74
C PRO A 82 9.45 9.43 -19.19
N ALA A 83 8.65 8.39 -19.38
CA ALA A 83 8.06 8.00 -20.65
C ALA A 83 6.73 7.28 -20.40
N ALA A 84 5.79 7.34 -21.35
CA ALA A 84 4.46 6.75 -21.18
C ALA A 84 4.48 5.26 -20.81
N TRP A 85 5.39 4.47 -21.40
CA TRP A 85 5.56 3.06 -21.05
C TRP A 85 6.02 2.86 -19.60
N LEU A 86 6.88 3.76 -19.11
CA LEU A 86 7.41 3.72 -17.75
C LEU A 86 6.29 3.96 -16.75
N GLY A 87 5.39 4.91 -17.05
CA GLY A 87 4.23 5.17 -16.20
C GLY A 87 3.32 3.95 -16.01
N ILE A 88 3.02 3.24 -17.11
CA ILE A 88 2.24 2.00 -17.06
C ILE A 88 2.99 0.92 -16.26
N ALA A 89 4.29 0.75 -16.50
CA ALA A 89 5.11 -0.23 -15.79
C ALA A 89 5.15 0.05 -14.27
N VAL A 90 5.40 1.30 -13.88
CA VAL A 90 5.41 1.74 -12.48
C VAL A 90 4.05 1.53 -11.84
N TRP A 91 2.96 1.94 -12.50
CA TRP A 91 1.61 1.72 -12.01
C TRP A 91 1.33 0.23 -11.73
N LEU A 92 1.68 -0.66 -12.68
CA LEU A 92 1.50 -2.10 -12.52
C LEU A 92 2.33 -2.66 -11.36
N LEU A 93 3.60 -2.27 -11.25
CA LEU A 93 4.48 -2.71 -10.17
C LEU A 93 3.95 -2.30 -8.80
N LEU A 94 3.54 -1.04 -8.64
CA LEU A 94 2.99 -0.53 -7.38
C LEU A 94 1.63 -1.18 -7.05
N ALA A 95 0.77 -1.37 -8.05
CA ALA A 95 -0.52 -2.03 -7.87
C ALA A 95 -0.38 -3.51 -7.46
N VAL A 96 0.55 -4.25 -8.08
CA VAL A 96 0.85 -5.64 -7.73
C VAL A 96 1.48 -5.72 -6.34
N GLY A 97 2.44 -4.84 -6.03
CA GLY A 97 3.01 -4.71 -4.70
C GLY A 97 1.93 -4.51 -3.64
N TYR A 98 1.04 -3.55 -3.86
CA TYR A 98 -0.06 -3.27 -2.95
C TYR A 98 -1.05 -4.44 -2.79
N ALA A 99 -1.29 -5.20 -3.85
CA ALA A 99 -2.13 -6.39 -3.75
C ALA A 99 -1.49 -7.48 -2.88
N PHE A 100 -0.17 -7.68 -2.97
CA PHE A 100 0.59 -8.60 -2.12
C PHE A 100 0.68 -8.13 -0.66
N ASP A 101 0.84 -6.82 -0.44
CA ASP A 101 0.75 -6.17 0.88
C ASP A 101 -0.60 -6.49 1.56
N SER A 102 -1.71 -6.38 0.82
CA SER A 102 -3.01 -6.82 1.36
C SER A 102 -3.17 -8.34 1.49
N ALA A 103 -2.31 -9.13 0.84
CA ALA A 103 -2.35 -10.58 0.91
C ALA A 103 -1.61 -11.12 2.14
N ASP A 104 -0.51 -10.50 2.58
CA ASP A 104 0.30 -11.02 3.69
C ASP A 104 -0.50 -11.12 5.01
N GLY A 105 -1.31 -10.11 5.34
CA GLY A 105 -2.16 -10.08 6.52
C GLY A 105 -3.33 -11.05 6.41
N GLN A 106 -3.75 -11.39 5.18
CA GLN A 106 -4.71 -12.47 4.94
C GLN A 106 -4.07 -13.84 5.14
N VAL A 107 -2.85 -14.05 4.66
CA VAL A 107 -2.07 -15.29 4.89
C VAL A 107 -1.77 -15.48 6.37
N ALA A 108 -1.40 -14.43 7.10
CA ALA A 108 -1.18 -14.48 8.55
C ALA A 108 -2.44 -14.96 9.29
N ARG A 109 -3.61 -14.42 8.94
CA ARG A 109 -4.91 -14.87 9.49
C ARG A 109 -5.19 -16.34 9.19
N LEU A 110 -4.92 -16.81 7.97
CA LEU A 110 -5.11 -18.23 7.61
C LEU A 110 -4.18 -19.18 8.37
N ARG A 111 -3.01 -18.70 8.81
CA ARG A 111 -1.99 -19.50 9.50
C ARG A 111 -2.08 -19.41 11.02
N GLY A 112 -3.15 -18.84 11.57
CA GLY A 112 -3.37 -18.78 13.02
C GLY A 112 -2.92 -17.48 13.69
N GLY A 113 -2.57 -16.44 12.94
CA GLY A 113 -2.29 -15.10 13.46
C GLY A 113 -0.99 -14.47 12.95
N GLY A 114 -0.82 -13.18 13.26
CA GLY A 114 0.42 -12.43 13.04
C GLY A 114 1.28 -12.38 14.31
N SER A 115 2.55 -12.00 14.19
CA SER A 115 3.46 -11.76 15.31
C SER A 115 3.67 -10.26 15.55
N LEU A 116 4.02 -9.88 16.78
CA LEU A 116 4.37 -8.50 17.11
C LEU A 116 5.58 -8.01 16.31
N SER A 117 6.56 -8.89 16.09
CA SER A 117 7.72 -8.63 15.25
C SER A 117 7.36 -8.44 13.76
N GLY A 118 6.34 -9.15 13.28
CA GLY A 118 5.82 -8.99 11.92
C GLY A 118 5.09 -7.67 11.76
N GLU A 119 4.25 -7.29 12.72
CA GLU A 119 3.59 -5.97 12.75
C GLU A 119 4.61 -4.82 12.79
N TRP A 120 5.68 -4.96 13.57
CA TRP A 120 6.77 -3.97 13.59
C TRP A 120 7.48 -3.88 12.24
N LEU A 121 7.84 -5.03 11.65
CA LEU A 121 8.54 -5.06 10.35
C LEU A 121 7.68 -4.43 9.25
N ASP A 122 6.39 -4.72 9.24
CA ASP A 122 5.40 -4.14 8.32
C ASP A 122 5.40 -2.61 8.39
N HIS A 123 5.31 -2.05 9.61
CA HIS A 123 5.37 -0.60 9.81
C HIS A 123 6.71 0.02 9.37
N VAL A 124 7.83 -0.65 9.58
CA VAL A 124 9.15 -0.18 9.13
C VAL A 124 9.22 -0.17 7.60
N VAL A 125 8.80 -1.25 6.95
CA VAL A 125 8.78 -1.35 5.48
C VAL A 125 7.83 -0.31 4.89
N ASP A 126 6.66 -0.09 5.49
CA ASP A 126 5.71 0.94 5.10
C ASP A 126 6.29 2.36 5.18
N CYS A 127 7.01 2.65 6.26
CA CYS A 127 7.69 3.93 6.45
C CYS A 127 8.76 4.16 5.36
N ILE A 128 9.58 3.14 5.08
CA ILE A 128 10.59 3.22 4.02
C ILE A 128 9.90 3.42 2.66
N LYS A 129 8.85 2.65 2.37
CA LYS A 129 8.05 2.72 1.14
C LYS A 129 7.49 4.13 0.91
N ILE A 130 6.79 4.69 1.90
CA ILE A 130 6.10 5.97 1.74
C ILE A 130 7.08 7.13 1.57
N SER A 131 8.19 7.12 2.31
CA SER A 131 9.24 8.13 2.17
C SER A 131 10.00 8.01 0.85
N SER A 132 10.44 6.80 0.49
CA SER A 132 11.23 6.59 -0.72
C SER A 132 10.45 6.87 -2.00
N LEU A 133 9.13 6.63 -2.03
CA LEU A 133 8.29 6.94 -3.18
C LEU A 133 8.29 8.43 -3.51
N HIS A 134 8.05 9.29 -2.51
CA HIS A 134 8.03 10.75 -2.73
C HIS A 134 9.44 11.30 -3.04
N LEU A 135 10.47 10.75 -2.42
CA LEU A 135 11.85 11.10 -2.75
C LEU A 135 12.25 10.67 -4.16
N ALA A 136 11.78 9.51 -4.64
CA ALA A 136 12.01 9.07 -6.01
C ALA A 136 11.35 10.02 -7.02
N VAL A 137 10.14 10.51 -6.73
CA VAL A 137 9.48 11.54 -7.55
C VAL A 137 10.29 12.83 -7.57
N LEU A 138 10.77 13.29 -6.40
CA LEU A 138 11.65 14.47 -6.32
C LEU A 138 12.91 14.29 -7.17
N VAL A 139 13.58 13.14 -7.05
CA VAL A 139 14.77 12.82 -7.86
C VAL A 139 14.42 12.82 -9.35
N SER A 140 13.30 12.22 -9.74
CA SER A 140 12.85 12.20 -11.14
C SER A 140 12.61 13.61 -11.68
N MET A 141 11.87 14.45 -10.95
CA MET A 141 11.58 15.84 -11.35
C MET A 141 12.83 16.71 -11.41
N PHE A 142 13.80 16.48 -10.52
CA PHE A 142 15.08 17.18 -10.53
C PHE A 142 15.96 16.76 -11.71
N ARG A 143 16.01 15.46 -12.03
CA ARG A 143 16.83 14.91 -13.13
C ARG A 143 16.24 15.20 -14.51
N TRP A 144 14.91 15.20 -14.62
CA TRP A 144 14.17 15.44 -15.86
C TRP A 144 13.06 16.48 -15.65
N PRO A 145 13.41 17.77 -15.58
CA PRO A 145 12.44 18.84 -15.37
C PRO A 145 11.39 18.90 -16.48
N ALA A 146 10.12 18.90 -16.10
CA ALA A 146 9.00 19.11 -17.02
C ALA A 146 8.62 20.60 -17.19
N THR A 147 9.16 21.46 -16.32
CA THR A 147 8.87 22.90 -16.25
C THR A 147 10.14 23.68 -15.99
N ASP A 148 10.20 24.94 -16.40
CA ASP A 148 11.36 25.82 -16.18
C ASP A 148 11.49 26.36 -14.74
N SER A 149 10.54 26.03 -13.85
CA SER A 149 10.52 26.52 -12.47
C SER A 149 10.80 25.40 -11.47
N ASP A 150 11.86 25.58 -10.67
CA ASP A 150 12.21 24.67 -9.57
C ASP A 150 11.19 24.67 -8.43
N ALA A 151 10.26 25.62 -8.39
CA ALA A 151 9.20 25.68 -7.38
C ALA A 151 8.35 24.40 -7.35
N TRP A 152 8.24 23.69 -8.47
CA TRP A 152 7.53 22.41 -8.56
C TRP A 152 8.18 21.29 -7.74
N LEU A 153 9.48 21.38 -7.43
CA LEU A 153 10.17 20.43 -6.54
C LEU A 153 9.63 20.50 -5.10
N LEU A 154 8.97 21.58 -4.71
CA LEU A 154 8.29 21.68 -3.41
C LEU A 154 7.11 20.71 -3.29
N VAL A 155 6.49 20.29 -4.40
CA VAL A 155 5.35 19.38 -4.38
C VAL A 155 5.72 18.03 -3.77
N PRO A 156 6.69 17.25 -4.31
CA PRO A 156 7.07 15.98 -3.68
C PRO A 156 7.65 16.14 -2.27
N VAL A 157 8.28 17.28 -1.95
CA VAL A 157 8.76 17.58 -0.58
C VAL A 157 7.59 17.70 0.40
N VAL A 158 6.58 18.52 0.07
CA VAL A 158 5.39 18.69 0.91
C VAL A 158 4.65 17.36 1.06
N TYR A 159 4.50 16.60 -0.03
CA TYR A 159 3.89 15.28 0.02
C TYR A 159 4.66 14.31 0.94
N ALA A 160 5.99 14.28 0.87
CA ALA A 160 6.80 13.44 1.76
C ALA A 160 6.56 13.77 3.24
N ILE A 161 6.50 15.06 3.59
CA ILE A 161 6.23 15.53 4.95
C ILE A 161 4.82 15.14 5.40
N VAL A 162 3.81 15.44 4.58
CA VAL A 162 2.40 15.11 4.89
C VAL A 162 2.21 13.61 5.05
N ALA A 163 2.83 12.81 4.18
CA ALA A 163 2.73 11.37 4.19
C ALA A 163 3.38 10.77 5.45
N ALA A 164 4.59 11.21 5.81
CA ALA A 164 5.26 10.79 7.04
C ALA A 164 4.45 11.17 8.29
N ALA A 165 3.99 12.43 8.38
CA ALA A 165 3.17 12.89 9.50
C ALA A 165 1.85 12.11 9.62
N SER A 166 1.19 11.84 8.49
CA SER A 166 -0.06 11.06 8.46
C SER A 166 0.15 9.61 8.88
N PHE A 167 1.24 8.99 8.45
CA PHE A 167 1.61 7.63 8.82
C PHE A 167 1.88 7.52 10.33
N PHE A 168 2.67 8.44 10.89
CA PHE A 168 2.91 8.50 12.34
C PHE A 168 1.63 8.76 13.14
N ALA A 169 0.79 9.70 12.68
CA ALA A 169 -0.49 9.99 13.33
C ALA A 169 -1.42 8.76 13.31
N MET A 170 -1.41 7.97 12.24
CA MET A 170 -2.17 6.72 12.15
C MET A 170 -1.68 5.71 13.19
N ILE A 171 -0.36 5.45 13.27
CA ILE A 171 0.22 4.52 14.24
C ILE A 171 -0.11 4.95 15.67
N LEU A 172 0.08 6.23 15.99
CA LEU A 172 -0.18 6.76 17.33
C LEU A 172 -1.67 6.63 17.69
N ASN A 173 -2.57 6.93 16.75
CA ASN A 173 -4.00 6.75 16.97
C ASN A 173 -4.38 5.28 17.23
N ASP A 174 -3.75 4.34 16.53
CA ASP A 174 -3.99 2.92 16.75
C ASP A 174 -3.43 2.44 18.09
N GLN A 175 -2.28 2.94 18.52
CA GLN A 175 -1.73 2.68 19.85
C GLN A 175 -2.62 3.26 20.95
N LEU A 176 -3.05 4.52 20.82
CA LEU A 176 -3.97 5.17 21.76
C LEU A 176 -5.28 4.38 21.89
N LYS A 177 -5.88 3.94 20.77
CA LYS A 177 -7.09 3.12 20.79
C LYS A 177 -6.88 1.80 21.52
N ARG A 178 -5.74 1.13 21.33
CA ARG A 178 -5.41 -0.12 22.04
C ARG A 178 -5.33 0.13 23.55
N VAL A 179 -4.68 1.22 23.97
CA VAL A 179 -4.61 1.59 25.40
C VAL A 179 -6.02 1.86 25.97
N HIS A 180 -6.84 2.67 25.30
CA HIS A 180 -8.19 2.99 25.77
C HIS A 180 -9.11 1.76 25.85
N GLN A 181 -9.00 0.83 24.89
CA GLN A 181 -9.73 -0.44 24.92
C GLN A 181 -9.34 -1.31 26.12
N VAL A 182 -8.06 -1.31 26.49
CA VAL A 182 -7.55 -2.04 27.67
C VAL A 182 -7.97 -1.35 28.98
N SER A 183 -8.06 -0.01 28.99
CA SER A 183 -8.49 0.76 30.16
C SER A 183 -10.01 0.77 30.42
N GLY A 184 -10.82 0.12 29.57
CA GLY A 184 -12.28 0.08 29.71
C GLY A 184 -13.00 1.42 29.51
N ALA A 185 -12.28 2.46 29.06
CA ALA A 185 -12.85 3.76 28.78
C ALA A 185 -13.71 3.69 27.51
N THR A 186 -14.94 4.20 27.57
CA THR A 186 -15.80 4.34 26.39
C THR A 186 -15.10 5.23 25.37
N ALA A 187 -14.73 4.65 24.23
CA ALA A 187 -14.11 5.41 23.16
C ALA A 187 -15.08 6.55 22.73
N PRO A 188 -14.59 7.79 22.58
CA PRO A 188 -15.43 8.87 22.09
C PRO A 188 -16.04 8.46 20.74
N ASP A 189 -17.34 8.72 20.59
CA ASP A 189 -18.12 8.30 19.44
C ASP A 189 -17.49 8.91 18.18
N ALA A 190 -16.79 8.09 17.40
CA ALA A 190 -16.12 8.54 16.19
C ALA A 190 -17.20 8.91 15.18
N GLY A 191 -17.58 10.19 15.18
CA GLY A 191 -18.64 10.78 14.35
C GLY A 191 -18.54 10.35 12.89
N ARG A 192 -19.68 10.29 12.20
CA ARG A 192 -19.81 9.89 10.79
C ARG A 192 -18.71 10.56 9.94
N SER A 193 -17.92 9.77 9.22
CA SER A 193 -17.00 10.30 8.21
C SER A 193 -17.83 11.04 7.16
N THR A 194 -17.70 12.35 7.10
CA THR A 194 -18.37 13.19 6.09
C THR A 194 -17.78 12.91 4.71
N LEU A 195 -18.60 13.02 3.66
CA LEU A 195 -18.13 12.89 2.27
C LEU A 195 -16.97 13.85 1.97
N LEU A 196 -17.00 15.05 2.55
CA LEU A 196 -15.94 16.04 2.47
C LEU A 196 -14.59 15.52 3.00
N ARG A 197 -14.61 14.87 4.17
CA ARG A 197 -13.41 14.24 4.76
C ARG A 197 -12.92 13.07 3.91
N SER A 198 -13.83 12.32 3.30
CA SER A 198 -13.47 11.25 2.36
C SER A 198 -12.84 11.78 1.08
N LEU A 199 -13.27 12.94 0.58
CA LEU A 199 -12.70 13.60 -0.61
C LEU A 199 -11.31 14.20 -0.33
N LEU A 200 -11.14 14.84 0.82
CA LEU A 200 -9.86 15.46 1.20
C LEU A 200 -8.71 14.47 1.37
N VAL A 201 -9.01 13.18 1.60
CA VAL A 201 -8.02 12.11 1.79
C VAL A 201 -7.74 11.37 0.47
N ILE A 202 -8.47 11.64 -0.62
CA ILE A 202 -8.22 11.00 -1.93
C ILE A 202 -6.78 11.23 -2.43
N PRO A 203 -6.19 12.43 -2.33
CA PRO A 203 -4.80 12.64 -2.78
C PRO A 203 -3.77 11.82 -2.01
N THR A 204 -4.13 11.31 -0.82
CA THR A 204 -3.29 10.44 0.01
C THR A 204 -3.73 8.97 -0.06
N ASP A 205 -4.75 8.62 -0.86
CA ASP A 205 -5.12 7.24 -1.16
C ASP A 205 -4.03 6.60 -2.02
N TYR A 206 -3.41 5.54 -1.51
CA TYR A 206 -2.31 4.85 -2.19
C TYR A 206 -2.70 4.30 -3.57
N GLY A 207 -3.96 3.88 -3.75
CA GLY A 207 -4.47 3.42 -5.03
C GLY A 207 -4.63 4.56 -6.04
N PHE A 208 -5.10 5.72 -5.58
CA PHE A 208 -5.10 6.93 -6.40
C PHE A 208 -3.67 7.32 -6.81
N LEU A 209 -2.73 7.29 -5.86
CA LEU A 209 -1.31 7.57 -6.12
C LEU A 209 -0.73 6.62 -7.18
N CYS A 210 -1.06 5.32 -7.11
CA CYS A 210 -0.65 4.35 -8.14
C CYS A 210 -1.16 4.76 -9.52
N ILE A 211 -2.44 5.13 -9.64
CA ILE A 211 -3.07 5.51 -10.91
C ILE A 211 -2.43 6.78 -11.48
N VAL A 212 -2.06 7.75 -10.63
CA VAL A 212 -1.38 8.98 -11.07
C VAL A 212 -0.08 8.65 -11.81
N PHE A 213 0.65 7.60 -11.41
CA PHE A 213 1.86 7.18 -12.13
C PHE A 213 1.60 6.61 -13.53
N ALA A 214 0.38 6.16 -13.86
CA ALA A 214 0.05 5.81 -15.24
C ALA A 214 0.16 7.01 -16.20
N LEU A 215 0.13 8.24 -15.65
CA LEU A 215 0.33 9.49 -16.39
C LEU A 215 1.79 9.96 -16.37
N LEU A 216 2.71 9.21 -15.77
CA LEU A 216 4.13 9.53 -15.78
C LEU A 216 4.64 9.52 -17.22
N GLY A 217 5.11 10.67 -17.71
CA GLY A 217 5.55 10.83 -19.10
C GLY A 217 4.42 11.08 -20.10
N ALA A 218 3.20 11.42 -19.65
CA ALA A 218 2.20 12.02 -20.52
C ALA A 218 2.77 13.32 -21.12
N PRO A 219 2.53 13.60 -22.42
CA PRO A 219 3.09 14.77 -23.08
C PRO A 219 2.70 16.03 -22.32
N SER A 220 3.70 16.69 -21.74
CA SER A 220 3.53 18.01 -21.15
C SER A 220 3.13 18.93 -22.28
N CYS A 221 2.01 19.65 -22.13
CA CYS A 221 1.62 20.71 -23.05
C CYS A 221 2.57 21.91 -22.85
N SER A 222 3.86 21.72 -23.07
CA SER A 222 4.81 22.81 -23.22
C SER A 222 4.83 23.13 -24.70
N SER A 223 4.27 24.29 -25.04
CA SER A 223 4.50 24.92 -26.33
C SER A 223 5.99 25.24 -26.42
N ARG A 224 6.81 24.27 -26.87
CA ARG A 224 8.18 24.53 -27.30
C ARG A 224 8.09 25.32 -28.60
N SER A 225 7.86 26.63 -28.45
CA SER A 225 8.17 27.58 -29.51
C SER A 225 9.68 27.68 -29.55
N THR A 226 10.26 27.00 -30.54
CA THR A 226 11.66 27.16 -30.94
C THR A 226 11.99 28.64 -31.13
N ARG A 227 12.92 29.17 -30.35
CA ARG A 227 13.76 30.31 -30.71
C ARG A 227 15.19 30.01 -30.30
#